data_AF-A0A3A4PUU7-F1
#
_entry.id   AF-A0A3A4PUU7-F1
#
_cell.length_a   1.000
_cell.length_b   1.000
_cell.length_c   1.000
_cell.angle_alpha   90.00
_cell.angle_beta   90.00
_cell.angle_gamma   90.00
#
_symmetry.space_group_name_H-M   'P 1'
#
loop_
_entity.id
_entity.type
_entity.pdbx_description
1 polymer ?
#
loop_
_entity_poly.entity_id
_entity_poly.type
_entity_poly.pdbx_seq_one_letter_code
_entity_poly.pdbx_strand_id
1 'polypeptide(L)'
;MSLRGGVFADEAISSGGRAWCGRDRFAGARDDVALQPLQKNWGVMKDSTKALFKLNGWRVDRAIHGYVYFTWIDYYIKTLMAIARRYVRLLPRGRFIFDFFFNRYHCKVLTEEQAVKLLRLERDIEVAPECSSRIIPYPHANRIVLNQPGSIVVMDCACRIERGVTDLEDLGVCIAVGEPVASFWLEHGAERLHARRLSATEAIEIMRRARAKGSIPTAWFKDAAGDGFFAICNCGPGVCDALEAAQIAGRLQVDNPPGIALASGYSARVDRSLCIGCGTCVKSCPFKAIALDGEDKAVVIFDLCMGCGLCVDGCKQDAFSLVRDERKGTPLDIGELSS
;
A
#
# COMPACT_ATOMS: atom_id res chain seq x y z
N MET A 1 -28.15 -23.50 -20.97
CA MET A 1 -29.21 -22.90 -20.12
C MET A 1 -29.10 -23.55 -18.74
N SER A 2 -29.06 -22.74 -17.67
CA SER A 2 -28.92 -23.13 -16.25
C SER A 2 -27.54 -23.65 -15.77
N LEU A 3 -26.65 -22.73 -15.39
CA LEU A 3 -25.56 -23.00 -14.43
C LEU A 3 -26.13 -22.82 -13.01
N ARG A 4 -26.15 -23.90 -12.23
CA ARG A 4 -26.57 -23.88 -10.81
C ARG A 4 -25.45 -23.29 -9.96
N GLY A 5 -25.76 -22.20 -9.27
CA GLY A 5 -24.90 -21.60 -8.24
C GLY A 5 -24.90 -22.45 -6.97
N GLY A 6 -23.71 -22.90 -6.57
CA GLY A 6 -23.44 -23.44 -5.24
C GLY A 6 -22.91 -22.32 -4.35
N VAL A 7 -23.72 -21.92 -3.37
CA VAL A 7 -23.36 -21.01 -2.28
C VAL A 7 -22.46 -21.79 -1.33
N PHE A 8 -21.19 -21.39 -1.19
CA PHE A 8 -20.35 -21.88 -0.10
C PHE A 8 -20.66 -21.06 1.16
N ALA A 9 -21.09 -21.77 2.19
CA ALA A 9 -21.44 -21.26 3.50
C ALA A 9 -20.21 -20.79 4.27
N ASP A 10 -20.39 -19.70 5.02
CA ASP A 10 -19.48 -19.19 6.04
C ASP A 10 -19.30 -20.23 7.15
N GLU A 11 -18.09 -20.76 7.33
CA GLU A 11 -17.70 -21.45 8.56
C GLU A 11 -17.17 -20.44 9.57
N ALA A 12 -17.96 -20.24 10.63
CA ALA A 12 -17.64 -19.46 11.80
C ALA A 12 -16.45 -20.08 12.56
N ILE A 13 -15.36 -19.33 12.68
CA ILE A 13 -14.25 -19.68 13.57
C ILE A 13 -14.70 -19.42 15.02
N SER A 14 -14.87 -20.53 15.74
CA SER A 14 -15.25 -20.58 17.16
C SER A 14 -14.25 -19.86 18.07
N SER A 15 -14.77 -18.99 18.91
CA SER A 15 -14.09 -18.30 20.02
C SER A 15 -13.64 -19.28 21.11
N GLY A 16 -12.36 -19.61 21.15
CA GLY A 16 -11.70 -20.28 22.26
C GLY A 16 -10.86 -19.28 23.06
N GLY A 17 -11.39 -18.83 24.20
CA GLY A 17 -10.68 -17.94 25.12
C GLY A 17 -9.38 -18.55 25.63
N ARG A 18 -8.27 -17.83 25.43
CA ARG A 18 -7.06 -17.98 26.23
C ARG A 18 -6.60 -16.59 26.62
N ALA A 19 -6.80 -16.25 27.89
CA ALA A 19 -6.03 -15.20 28.54
C ALA A 19 -4.54 -15.54 28.35
N TRP A 20 -3.80 -14.66 27.69
CA TRP A 20 -2.36 -14.85 27.51
C TRP A 20 -1.58 -13.69 28.10
N CYS A 21 -0.90 -14.04 29.19
CA CYS A 21 0.17 -13.34 29.85
C CYS A 21 1.40 -13.38 28.93
N GLY A 22 2.01 -12.22 28.64
CA GLY A 22 3.21 -12.17 27.81
C GLY A 22 3.58 -10.74 27.41
N ARG A 23 3.96 -9.92 28.40
CA ARG A 23 4.41 -8.54 28.17
C ARG A 23 5.92 -8.43 27.91
N ASP A 24 6.67 -9.53 27.89
CA ASP A 24 8.14 -9.51 28.03
C ASP A 24 8.92 -10.27 26.95
N ARG A 25 8.52 -10.20 25.67
CA ARG A 25 9.29 -10.84 24.57
C ARG A 25 9.85 -9.91 23.48
N PHE A 26 9.99 -8.62 23.78
CA PHE A 26 10.80 -7.67 22.98
C PHE A 26 11.85 -6.94 23.84
N ALA A 27 12.50 -7.67 24.74
CA ALA A 27 13.69 -7.22 25.47
C ALA A 27 14.93 -7.85 24.81
N GLY A 28 15.34 -7.31 23.66
CA GLY A 28 16.49 -7.86 22.92
C GLY A 28 16.73 -7.11 21.61
N ALA A 29 17.04 -5.82 21.74
CA ALA A 29 17.60 -4.86 20.77
C ALA A 29 17.06 -3.47 21.11
N ARG A 30 17.37 -3.00 22.32
CA ARG A 30 17.16 -1.61 22.77
C ARG A 30 18.52 -1.04 23.16
N ASP A 31 19.48 -1.14 22.26
CA ASP A 31 20.79 -0.53 22.49
C ASP A 31 20.80 0.80 21.71
N ASP A 32 20.69 1.87 22.49
CA ASP A 32 21.30 3.18 22.27
C ASP A 32 20.65 4.20 21.31
N VAL A 33 19.33 4.18 21.14
CA VAL A 33 18.63 5.46 20.90
C VAL A 33 18.21 6.00 22.25
N ALA A 34 19.03 6.88 22.82
CA ALA A 34 18.57 7.79 23.86
C ALA A 34 17.32 8.50 23.31
N LEU A 35 16.13 8.04 23.74
CA LEU A 35 14.90 8.80 23.61
C LEU A 35 15.14 10.09 24.38
N GLN A 36 15.55 11.14 23.67
CA GLN A 36 15.60 12.46 24.26
C GLN A 36 14.22 12.71 24.88
N PRO A 37 14.15 13.16 26.15
CA PRO A 37 12.88 13.50 26.75
C PRO A 37 12.15 14.43 25.78
N LEU A 38 10.95 14.06 25.34
CA LEU A 38 10.08 14.94 24.57
C LEU A 38 9.94 16.24 25.37
N GLN A 39 10.72 17.27 25.00
CA GLN A 39 10.52 18.62 25.50
C GLN A 39 9.11 18.99 25.04
N LYS A 40 8.15 18.88 25.98
CA LYS A 40 6.77 19.30 25.75
C LYS A 40 6.75 20.83 25.74
N ASN A 41 7.19 21.40 24.63
CA ASN A 41 7.07 22.83 24.32
C ASN A 41 5.61 23.10 23.94
N TRP A 42 4.75 23.12 24.95
CA TRP A 42 3.36 23.54 24.80
C TRP A 42 3.33 24.97 24.23
N GLY A 43 2.94 25.12 22.96
CA GLY A 43 2.79 26.41 22.29
C GLY A 43 3.69 26.66 21.08
N VAL A 44 4.71 25.83 20.82
CA VAL A 44 5.56 25.95 19.62
C VAL A 44 5.27 24.80 18.66
N MET A 45 4.91 25.14 17.42
CA MET A 45 4.72 24.16 16.35
C MET A 45 6.02 23.38 16.14
N LYS A 46 5.94 22.05 16.13
CA LYS A 46 7.10 21.18 15.95
C LYS A 46 7.73 21.36 14.56
N ASP A 47 9.01 21.06 14.43
CA ASP A 47 9.73 21.31 13.17
C ASP A 47 9.27 20.40 12.03
N SER A 48 8.91 19.14 12.33
CA SER A 48 8.33 18.26 11.32
C SER A 48 6.95 18.77 10.85
N THR A 49 6.19 19.41 11.74
CA THR A 49 4.91 20.07 11.40
C THR A 49 5.15 21.26 10.46
N LYS A 50 6.13 22.14 10.77
CA LYS A 50 6.49 23.27 9.88
C LYS A 50 6.92 22.76 8.50
N ALA A 51 7.70 21.69 8.46
CA ALA A 51 8.17 21.10 7.20
C ALA A 51 7.00 20.51 6.37
N LEU A 52 6.05 19.81 7.00
CA LEU A 52 4.83 19.33 6.34
C LEU A 52 3.98 20.47 5.80
N PHE A 53 3.87 21.58 6.53
CA PHE A 53 3.17 22.77 6.06
C PHE A 53 3.87 23.39 4.85
N LYS A 54 5.21 23.51 4.91
CA LYS A 54 6.03 24.01 3.79
C LYS A 54 5.89 23.15 2.54
N LEU A 55 5.80 21.82 2.68
CA LEU A 55 5.57 20.89 1.58
C LEU A 55 4.29 21.20 0.80
N ASN A 56 3.26 21.68 1.47
CA ASN A 56 1.96 22.02 0.87
C ASN A 56 1.88 23.50 0.41
N GLY A 57 2.92 24.30 0.62
CA GLY A 57 3.03 25.68 0.13
C GLY A 57 1.86 26.57 0.58
N TRP A 58 1.22 27.26 -0.38
CA TRP A 58 0.09 28.17 -0.13
C TRP A 58 -1.23 27.43 0.19
N ARG A 59 -1.27 26.11 0.03
CA ARG A 59 -2.46 25.27 0.26
C ARG A 59 -2.57 24.88 1.73
N VAL A 60 -2.90 25.87 2.56
CA VAL A 60 -3.08 25.68 4.01
C VAL A 60 -4.17 24.65 4.32
N ASP A 61 -5.21 24.57 3.48
CA ASP A 61 -6.24 23.53 3.55
C ASP A 61 -5.64 22.11 3.48
N ARG A 62 -4.70 21.90 2.55
CA ARG A 62 -3.99 20.62 2.39
C ARG A 62 -3.00 20.36 3.51
N ALA A 63 -2.32 21.40 4.01
CA ALA A 63 -1.41 21.29 5.14
C ALA A 63 -2.14 20.84 6.41
N ILE A 64 -3.30 21.46 6.73
CA ILE A 64 -4.14 21.08 7.87
C ILE A 64 -4.67 19.67 7.68
N HIS A 65 -5.17 19.33 6.49
CA HIS A 65 -5.62 17.98 6.19
C HIS A 65 -4.49 16.96 6.36
N GLY A 66 -3.29 17.25 5.86
CA GLY A 66 -2.10 16.42 6.03
C GLY A 66 -1.74 16.22 7.49
N TYR A 67 -1.74 17.28 8.28
CA TYR A 67 -1.50 17.20 9.73
C TYR A 67 -2.51 16.27 10.41
N VAL A 68 -3.81 16.55 10.24
CA VAL A 68 -4.88 15.74 10.86
C VAL A 68 -4.80 14.29 10.39
N TYR A 69 -4.62 14.09 9.08
CA TYR A 69 -4.54 12.77 8.49
C TYR A 69 -3.35 11.98 9.02
N PHE A 70 -2.13 12.52 8.95
CA PHE A 70 -0.93 11.77 9.34
C PHE A 70 -0.81 11.61 10.85
N THR A 71 -1.32 12.55 11.66
CA THR A 71 -1.32 12.41 13.13
C THR A 71 -2.36 11.41 13.61
N TRP A 72 -3.52 11.28 12.95
CA TRP A 72 -4.65 10.44 13.37
C TRP A 72 -5.12 9.46 12.30
N ILE A 73 -4.19 8.90 11.51
CA ILE A 73 -4.50 8.13 10.30
C ILE A 73 -5.42 6.94 10.53
N ASP A 74 -5.27 6.20 11.62
CA ASP A 74 -6.13 5.10 12.05
C ASP A 74 -7.56 5.54 12.39
N TYR A 75 -7.74 6.59 13.19
CA TYR A 75 -9.08 7.13 13.46
C TYR A 75 -9.72 7.72 12.20
N TYR A 76 -8.91 8.39 11.39
CA TYR A 76 -9.33 8.97 10.11
C TYR A 76 -9.85 7.87 9.18
N ILE A 77 -9.06 6.81 8.96
CA ILE A 77 -9.43 5.70 8.08
C ILE A 77 -10.65 4.95 8.64
N LYS A 78 -10.67 4.63 9.93
CA LYS A 78 -11.81 3.96 10.58
C LYS A 78 -13.11 4.74 10.39
N THR A 79 -13.07 6.07 10.59
CA THR A 79 -14.24 6.93 10.42
C THR A 79 -14.66 7.03 8.96
N LEU A 80 -13.71 7.26 8.06
CA LEU A 80 -13.97 7.38 6.62
C LEU A 80 -14.55 6.09 6.06
N MET A 81 -14.02 4.92 6.43
CA MET A 81 -14.51 3.63 5.97
C MET A 81 -15.91 3.33 6.52
N ALA A 82 -16.20 3.67 7.77
CA ALA A 82 -17.55 3.54 8.32
C ALA A 82 -18.57 4.39 7.53
N ILE A 83 -18.22 5.63 7.18
CA ILE A 83 -19.05 6.51 6.36
C ILE A 83 -19.18 5.96 4.94
N ALA A 84 -18.08 5.57 4.31
CA ALA A 84 -18.07 5.06 2.93
C ALA A 84 -18.92 3.79 2.81
N ARG A 85 -18.73 2.79 3.68
CA ARG A 85 -19.54 1.56 3.68
C ARG A 85 -21.02 1.84 3.89
N ARG A 86 -21.37 2.80 4.77
CA ARG A 86 -22.76 3.24 4.94
C ARG A 86 -23.31 3.93 3.70
N TYR A 87 -22.53 4.80 3.06
CA TYR A 87 -22.91 5.49 1.83
C TYR A 87 -23.14 4.50 0.68
N VAL A 88 -22.20 3.59 0.41
CA VAL A 88 -22.34 2.57 -0.64
C VAL A 88 -23.60 1.74 -0.43
N ARG A 89 -23.92 1.40 0.82
CA ARG A 89 -25.14 0.66 1.17
C ARG A 89 -26.43 1.44 0.89
N LEU A 90 -26.44 2.75 1.10
CA LEU A 90 -27.63 3.60 0.96
C LEU A 90 -27.80 4.17 -0.47
N LEU A 91 -26.70 4.45 -1.15
CA LEU A 91 -26.65 5.13 -2.45
C LEU A 91 -25.70 4.39 -3.41
N PRO A 92 -26.04 3.16 -3.84
CA PRO A 92 -25.14 2.30 -4.60
C PRO A 92 -24.76 2.83 -6.00
N ARG A 93 -25.40 3.91 -6.47
CA ARG A 93 -25.11 4.58 -7.76
C ARG A 93 -24.50 5.98 -7.61
N GLY A 94 -24.18 6.42 -6.39
CA GLY A 94 -23.69 7.77 -6.11
C GLY A 94 -22.21 7.94 -6.49
N ARG A 95 -21.93 8.38 -7.71
CA ARG A 95 -20.58 8.42 -8.30
C ARG A 95 -19.68 9.57 -7.79
N PHE A 96 -20.27 10.72 -7.43
CA PHE A 96 -19.53 11.94 -7.09
C PHE A 96 -18.55 11.79 -5.92
N ILE A 97 -18.94 11.07 -4.86
CA ILE A 97 -18.08 10.90 -3.67
C ILE A 97 -16.83 10.09 -4.00
N PHE A 98 -16.96 9.10 -4.89
CA PHE A 98 -15.87 8.24 -5.30
C PHE A 98 -14.80 9.01 -6.09
N ASP A 99 -15.22 9.82 -7.07
CA ASP A 99 -14.30 10.58 -7.91
C ASP A 99 -13.47 11.60 -7.11
N PHE A 100 -14.06 12.19 -6.06
CA PHE A 100 -13.34 13.12 -5.18
C PHE A 100 -12.21 12.44 -4.38
N PHE A 101 -12.47 11.25 -3.81
CA PHE A 101 -11.47 10.54 -3.02
C PHE A 101 -10.39 9.88 -3.90
N PHE A 102 -10.79 9.26 -5.02
CA PHE A 102 -9.86 8.48 -5.85
C PHE A 102 -8.85 9.32 -6.61
N ASN A 103 -9.20 10.55 -7.01
CA ASN A 103 -8.26 11.44 -7.69
C ASN A 103 -7.20 12.06 -6.75
N ARG A 104 -7.42 12.02 -5.43
CA ARG A 104 -6.56 12.69 -4.43
C ARG A 104 -5.73 11.74 -3.58
N TYR A 105 -6.05 10.45 -3.66
CA TYR A 105 -5.36 9.39 -2.96
C TYR A 105 -5.42 8.11 -3.80
N HIS A 106 -4.26 7.63 -4.21
CA HIS A 106 -4.12 6.43 -5.03
C HIS A 106 -2.72 5.83 -4.89
N CYS A 107 -2.56 4.64 -5.46
CA CYS A 107 -1.31 3.92 -5.44
C CYS A 107 -0.98 3.30 -6.78
N LYS A 108 0.26 2.87 -6.88
CA LYS A 108 0.74 2.01 -7.95
C LYS A 108 1.30 0.73 -7.34
N VAL A 109 0.84 -0.41 -7.85
CA VAL A 109 1.42 -1.71 -7.52
C VAL A 109 2.87 -1.74 -7.95
N LEU A 110 3.75 -2.28 -7.11
CA LEU A 110 5.16 -2.47 -7.42
C LEU A 110 5.49 -3.95 -7.54
N THR A 111 6.47 -4.26 -8.39
CA THR A 111 7.21 -5.51 -8.26
C THR A 111 8.13 -5.44 -7.04
N GLU A 112 8.63 -6.59 -6.57
CA GLU A 112 9.64 -6.59 -5.50
C GLU A 112 10.86 -5.78 -5.91
N GLU A 113 11.35 -5.96 -7.14
CA GLU A 113 12.52 -5.25 -7.65
C GLU A 113 12.34 -3.72 -7.63
N GLN A 114 11.19 -3.22 -8.11
CA GLN A 114 10.87 -1.79 -8.09
C GLN A 114 10.87 -1.22 -6.66
N ALA A 115 10.26 -1.95 -5.72
CA ALA A 115 10.21 -1.53 -4.32
C ALA A 115 11.59 -1.54 -3.66
N VAL A 116 12.44 -2.55 -3.96
CA VAL A 116 13.83 -2.60 -3.48
C VAL A 116 14.64 -1.42 -4.02
N LYS A 117 14.50 -1.08 -5.31
CA LYS A 117 15.18 0.08 -5.90
C LYS A 117 14.79 1.39 -5.21
N LEU A 118 13.49 1.57 -4.94
CA LEU A 118 12.97 2.73 -4.19
C LEU A 118 13.53 2.82 -2.77
N LEU A 119 13.56 1.70 -2.04
CA LEU A 119 14.05 1.66 -0.65
C LEU A 119 15.57 1.84 -0.52
N ARG A 120 16.33 1.52 -1.57
CA ARG A 120 17.79 1.69 -1.62
C ARG A 120 18.24 3.02 -2.22
N LEU A 121 17.31 3.92 -2.54
CA LEU A 121 17.66 5.18 -3.15
C LEU A 121 18.41 6.07 -2.15
N GLU A 122 19.58 6.56 -2.55
CA GLU A 122 20.47 7.36 -1.68
C GLU A 122 20.57 8.84 -2.12
N ARG A 123 19.96 9.20 -3.25
CA ARG A 123 19.99 10.56 -3.81
C ARG A 123 18.59 11.14 -3.98
N ASP A 124 18.50 12.45 -3.84
CA ASP A 124 17.26 13.16 -4.12
C ASP A 124 16.84 12.95 -5.58
N ILE A 125 15.53 12.81 -5.80
CA ILE A 125 14.95 12.65 -7.12
C ILE A 125 13.76 13.58 -7.26
N GLU A 126 13.71 14.28 -8.39
CA GLU A 126 12.53 15.01 -8.84
C GLU A 126 12.24 14.58 -10.28
N VAL A 127 11.13 13.91 -10.48
CA VAL A 127 10.69 13.47 -11.81
C VAL A 127 9.86 14.59 -12.43
N ALA A 128 10.21 14.98 -13.66
CA ALA A 128 9.46 15.99 -14.41
C ALA A 128 7.96 15.64 -14.51
N PRO A 129 7.04 16.62 -14.38
CA PRO A 129 5.60 16.38 -14.39
C PRO A 129 5.10 15.60 -15.62
N GLU A 130 5.69 15.82 -16.79
CA GLU A 130 5.36 15.14 -18.04
C GLU A 130 5.71 13.65 -17.99
N CYS A 131 6.74 13.28 -17.22
CA CYS A 131 7.13 11.90 -16.99
C CYS A 131 6.29 11.27 -15.86
N SER A 132 6.11 11.99 -14.76
CA SER A 132 5.31 11.54 -13.61
C SER A 132 3.86 11.23 -14.01
N SER A 133 3.24 12.07 -14.84
CA SER A 133 1.87 11.87 -15.35
C SER A 133 1.72 10.64 -16.25
N ARG A 134 2.80 10.12 -16.86
CA ARG A 134 2.78 8.85 -17.62
C ARG A 134 2.81 7.62 -16.69
N ILE A 135 3.30 7.79 -15.47
CA ILE A 135 3.41 6.74 -14.45
C ILE A 135 2.16 6.71 -13.58
N ILE A 136 1.70 7.90 -13.18
CA ILE A 136 0.56 8.19 -12.31
C ILE A 136 -0.37 9.19 -13.02
N PRO A 137 -1.25 8.73 -13.93
CA PRO A 137 -2.05 9.60 -14.80
C PRO A 137 -3.29 10.17 -14.09
N TYR A 138 -3.13 10.69 -12.88
CA TYR A 138 -4.19 11.39 -12.14
C TYR A 138 -3.99 12.90 -12.16
N PRO A 139 -5.07 13.71 -12.05
CA PRO A 139 -4.98 15.17 -12.06
C PRO A 139 -4.35 15.77 -10.80
N HIS A 140 -4.37 15.03 -9.69
CA HIS A 140 -3.73 15.39 -8.42
C HIS A 140 -2.90 14.22 -7.92
N ALA A 141 -2.07 14.46 -6.91
CA ALA A 141 -1.28 13.45 -6.25
C ALA A 141 -0.39 12.63 -7.21
N ASN A 142 0.17 13.22 -8.25
CA ASN A 142 0.99 12.48 -9.23
C ASN A 142 2.50 12.71 -9.08
N ARG A 143 2.93 13.71 -8.30
CA ARG A 143 4.33 14.13 -8.23
C ARG A 143 5.21 13.03 -7.63
N ILE A 144 6.39 12.84 -8.22
CA ILE A 144 7.42 11.95 -7.68
C ILE A 144 8.61 12.83 -7.31
N VAL A 145 8.59 13.32 -6.08
CA VAL A 145 9.66 14.12 -5.47
C VAL A 145 10.07 13.42 -4.19
N LEU A 146 11.33 12.98 -4.15
CA LEU A 146 11.92 12.27 -3.03
C LEU A 146 13.12 13.04 -2.54
N ASN A 147 12.97 13.67 -1.37
CA ASN A 147 14.06 14.34 -0.68
C ASN A 147 14.55 13.43 0.46
N GLN A 148 15.86 13.27 0.59
CA GLN A 148 16.50 12.41 1.59
C GLN A 148 15.86 11.01 1.67
N PRO A 149 15.82 10.25 0.57
CA PRO A 149 15.14 8.94 0.53
C PRO A 149 15.67 7.91 1.53
N GLY A 150 16.89 8.10 2.06
CA GLY A 150 17.41 7.33 3.19
C GLY A 150 16.69 7.57 4.53
N SER A 151 15.86 8.61 4.66
CA SER A 151 14.98 8.79 5.82
C SER A 151 13.77 7.88 5.67
N ILE A 152 13.86 6.69 6.27
CA ILE A 152 12.83 5.66 6.20
C ILE A 152 12.23 5.46 7.59
N VAL A 153 10.90 5.52 7.67
CA VAL A 153 10.16 5.34 8.93
C VAL A 153 9.01 4.38 8.70
N VAL A 154 8.90 3.36 9.55
CA VAL A 154 7.73 2.47 9.59
C VAL A 154 6.82 2.87 10.73
N MET A 155 5.52 2.67 10.53
CA MET A 155 4.50 2.73 11.58
C MET A 155 3.47 1.61 11.40
N ASP A 156 2.65 1.43 12.41
CA ASP A 156 1.49 0.54 12.36
C ASP A 156 0.52 0.95 11.26
N CYS A 157 0.11 -0.04 10.47
CA CYS A 157 -0.79 0.16 9.35
C CYS A 157 -2.22 0.41 9.86
N ALA A 158 -2.68 1.65 9.70
CA ALA A 158 -4.03 2.07 10.02
C ALA A 158 -5.14 1.20 9.40
N CYS A 159 -4.95 0.71 8.17
CA CYS A 159 -5.92 -0.19 7.53
C CYS A 159 -6.00 -1.54 8.27
N ARG A 160 -4.85 -2.07 8.71
CA ARG A 160 -4.81 -3.34 9.46
C ARG A 160 -5.45 -3.20 10.83
N ILE A 161 -5.23 -2.08 11.50
CA ILE A 161 -5.92 -1.73 12.75
C ILE A 161 -7.43 -1.68 12.53
N GLU A 162 -7.90 -1.04 11.46
CA GLU A 162 -9.33 -0.98 11.10
C GLU A 162 -9.93 -2.38 10.92
N ARG A 163 -9.15 -3.29 10.32
CA ARG A 163 -9.53 -4.69 10.09
C ARG A 163 -9.36 -5.61 11.31
N GLY A 164 -8.95 -5.06 12.45
CA GLY A 164 -8.81 -5.82 13.69
C GLY A 164 -7.57 -6.72 13.74
N VAL A 165 -6.55 -6.46 12.92
CA VAL A 165 -5.25 -7.13 13.05
C VAL A 165 -4.59 -6.67 14.35
N THR A 166 -4.18 -7.61 15.19
CA THR A 166 -3.56 -7.32 16.50
C THR A 166 -2.10 -7.78 16.60
N ASP A 167 -1.62 -8.58 15.65
CA ASP A 167 -0.22 -9.00 15.60
C ASP A 167 0.66 -7.79 15.23
N LEU A 168 1.49 -7.37 16.18
CA LEU A 168 2.36 -6.20 16.06
C LEU A 168 3.33 -6.32 14.87
N GLU A 169 3.83 -7.52 14.59
CA GLU A 169 4.72 -7.73 13.45
C GLU A 169 3.98 -7.49 12.13
N ASP A 170 2.71 -7.86 12.06
CA ASP A 170 1.86 -7.65 10.89
C ASP A 170 1.27 -6.24 10.81
N LEU A 171 1.29 -5.47 11.90
CA LEU A 171 0.90 -4.06 11.92
C LEU A 171 1.99 -3.15 11.35
N GLY A 172 3.26 -3.34 11.74
CA GLY A 172 4.40 -2.50 11.34
C GLY A 172 4.83 -2.66 9.89
N VAL A 173 3.99 -2.24 8.93
CA VAL A 173 4.20 -2.45 7.48
C VAL A 173 3.91 -1.22 6.60
N CYS A 174 3.61 -0.08 7.21
CA CYS A 174 3.39 1.19 6.50
C CYS A 174 4.68 2.02 6.56
N ILE A 175 5.37 2.19 5.43
CA ILE A 175 6.74 2.72 5.38
C ILE A 175 6.75 4.07 4.66
N ALA A 176 6.98 5.16 5.37
CA ALA A 176 7.30 6.44 4.76
C ALA A 176 8.73 6.43 4.22
N VAL A 177 8.91 7.01 3.03
CA VAL A 177 10.21 7.12 2.36
C VAL A 177 10.45 8.58 2.01
N GLY A 178 11.50 9.16 2.59
CA GLY A 178 11.89 10.55 2.36
C GLY A 178 11.18 11.56 3.25
N GLU A 179 11.70 12.78 3.19
CA GLU A 179 11.24 13.93 3.98
C GLU A 179 10.22 14.79 3.22
N PRO A 180 9.30 15.47 3.95
CA PRO A 180 9.22 15.60 5.41
C PRO A 180 8.34 14.55 6.11
N VAL A 181 7.73 13.63 5.36
CA VAL A 181 6.72 12.71 5.90
C VAL A 181 7.34 11.72 6.89
N ALA A 182 8.57 11.24 6.62
CA ALA A 182 9.29 10.36 7.53
C ALA A 182 9.50 11.00 8.91
N SER A 183 10.07 12.20 8.99
CA SER A 183 10.25 12.90 10.27
C SER A 183 8.92 13.27 10.92
N PHE A 184 7.89 13.59 10.14
CA PHE A 184 6.55 13.84 10.69
C PHE A 184 5.97 12.60 11.39
N TRP A 185 6.04 11.43 10.76
CA TRP A 185 5.58 10.18 11.36
C TRP A 185 6.37 9.81 12.60
N LEU A 186 7.70 9.99 12.58
CA LEU A 186 8.52 9.71 13.75
C LEU A 186 8.13 10.59 14.94
N GLU A 187 7.86 11.88 14.71
CA GLU A 187 7.57 12.82 15.78
C GLU A 187 6.11 12.80 16.29
N HIS A 188 5.15 12.41 15.44
CA HIS A 188 3.72 12.42 15.78
C HIS A 188 3.12 11.02 15.97
N GLY A 189 3.75 9.98 15.41
CA GLY A 189 3.26 8.60 15.41
C GLY A 189 3.95 7.67 16.40
N ALA A 190 5.06 8.06 17.01
CA ALA A 190 5.87 7.18 17.87
C ALA A 190 5.08 6.56 19.04
N GLU A 191 4.30 7.36 19.76
CA GLU A 191 3.58 6.90 20.96
C GLU A 191 2.38 6.00 20.63
N ARG A 192 1.75 6.19 19.47
CA ARG A 192 0.41 5.64 19.21
C ARG A 192 0.36 4.62 18.08
N LEU A 193 1.22 4.80 17.07
CA LEU A 193 1.36 3.92 15.91
C LEU A 193 2.76 3.32 15.84
N HIS A 194 3.51 3.37 16.96
CA HIS A 194 4.85 2.78 17.12
C HIS A 194 5.82 3.17 15.99
N ALA A 195 5.72 4.42 15.53
CA ALA A 195 6.57 4.91 14.45
C ALA A 195 8.05 4.87 14.85
N ARG A 196 8.89 4.29 13.98
CA ARG A 196 10.33 4.13 14.22
C ARG A 196 11.13 4.20 12.92
N ARG A 197 12.39 4.62 13.04
CA ARG A 197 13.33 4.63 11.91
C ARG A 197 13.68 3.20 11.49
N LEU A 198 14.01 3.07 10.20
CA LEU A 198 14.54 1.86 9.59
C LEU A 198 15.77 2.20 8.75
N SER A 199 16.68 1.25 8.66
CA SER A 199 17.58 1.11 7.53
C SER A 199 16.83 0.61 6.29
N ALA A 200 17.41 0.81 5.10
CA ALA A 200 16.88 0.24 3.86
C ALA A 200 16.74 -1.29 3.93
N THR A 201 17.70 -1.97 4.57
CA THR A 201 17.70 -3.42 4.75
C THR A 201 16.51 -3.88 5.59
N GLU A 202 16.26 -3.25 6.74
CA GLU A 202 15.11 -3.60 7.59
C GLU A 202 13.77 -3.34 6.89
N ALA A 203 13.67 -2.26 6.11
CA ALA A 203 12.47 -1.96 5.33
C ALA A 203 12.19 -3.03 4.26
N ILE A 204 13.24 -3.51 3.58
CA ILE A 204 13.15 -4.62 2.62
C ILE A 204 12.75 -5.92 3.31
N GLU A 205 13.28 -6.20 4.50
CA GLU A 205 12.92 -7.39 5.27
C GLU A 205 11.43 -7.37 5.68
N ILE A 206 10.94 -6.24 6.19
CA ILE A 206 9.51 -6.05 6.49
C ILE A 206 8.66 -6.29 5.25
N MET A 207 9.04 -5.71 4.10
CA MET A 207 8.33 -5.90 2.83
C MET A 207 8.29 -7.38 2.43
N ARG A 208 9.43 -8.08 2.44
CA ARG A 208 9.54 -9.50 2.08
C ARG A 208 8.75 -10.40 3.01
N ARG A 209 8.79 -10.13 4.32
CA ARG A 209 8.00 -10.85 5.32
C ARG A 209 6.50 -10.66 5.08
N ALA A 210 6.04 -9.45 4.83
CA ALA A 210 4.65 -9.18 4.47
C ALA A 210 4.26 -9.87 3.15
N ARG A 211 5.18 -9.91 2.19
CA ARG A 211 5.01 -10.53 0.88
C ARG A 211 4.91 -12.05 0.94
N ALA A 212 5.69 -12.70 1.81
CA ALA A 212 5.56 -14.13 2.11
C ALA A 212 4.16 -14.50 2.66
N LYS A 213 3.46 -13.54 3.28
CA LYS A 213 2.06 -13.67 3.73
C LYS A 213 1.03 -13.23 2.68
N GLY A 214 1.43 -13.00 1.43
CA GLY A 214 0.54 -12.61 0.33
C GLY A 214 0.22 -11.10 0.24
N SER A 215 0.96 -10.25 0.96
CA SER A 215 0.88 -8.80 0.76
C SER A 215 1.75 -8.36 -0.42
N ILE A 216 1.50 -7.18 -0.97
CA ILE A 216 2.24 -6.64 -2.11
C ILE A 216 2.73 -5.21 -1.80
N PRO A 217 3.93 -4.84 -2.25
CA PRO A 217 4.39 -3.47 -2.15
C PRO A 217 3.58 -2.58 -3.09
N THR A 218 3.20 -1.42 -2.58
CA THR A 218 2.44 -0.41 -3.31
C THR A 218 3.00 0.97 -3.00
N ALA A 219 3.28 1.77 -4.03
CA ALA A 219 3.69 3.16 -3.89
C ALA A 219 2.46 4.05 -3.74
N TRP A 220 2.36 4.82 -2.67
CA TRP A 220 1.22 5.66 -2.35
C TRP A 220 1.47 7.13 -2.59
N PHE A 221 0.45 7.77 -3.14
CA PHE A 221 0.46 9.18 -3.48
C PHE A 221 -0.73 9.88 -2.86
N LYS A 222 -0.50 11.12 -2.39
CA LYS A 222 -1.55 11.89 -1.74
C LYS A 222 -1.39 13.39 -1.95
N ASP A 223 -2.52 14.05 -2.15
CA ASP A 223 -2.65 15.50 -2.24
C ASP A 223 -2.03 16.25 -1.04
N ALA A 224 -2.24 15.73 0.17
CA ALA A 224 -1.75 16.26 1.44
C ALA A 224 -0.25 15.99 1.69
N ALA A 225 0.37 15.16 0.86
CA ALA A 225 1.81 14.91 0.86
C ALA A 225 2.51 15.73 -0.24
N GLY A 226 2.15 17.01 -0.39
CA GLY A 226 2.73 17.86 -1.42
C GLY A 226 2.30 17.47 -2.84
N ASP A 227 1.12 16.85 -2.97
CA ASP A 227 0.61 16.33 -4.22
C ASP A 227 1.46 15.21 -4.83
N GLY A 228 2.11 14.39 -3.99
CA GLY A 228 3.07 13.41 -4.46
C GLY A 228 3.20 12.12 -3.64
N PHE A 229 4.20 11.34 -4.04
CA PHE A 229 4.62 10.10 -3.39
C PHE A 229 5.06 10.33 -1.95
N PHE A 230 4.70 9.43 -1.03
CA PHE A 230 5.12 9.56 0.38
C PHE A 230 5.40 8.24 1.10
N ALA A 231 4.85 7.12 0.63
CA ALA A 231 4.97 5.86 1.34
C ALA A 231 4.93 4.64 0.43
N ILE A 232 5.61 3.59 0.90
CA ILE A 232 5.42 2.22 0.45
C ILE A 232 4.57 1.50 1.49
N CYS A 233 3.43 0.96 1.09
CA CYS A 233 2.64 0.08 1.95
C CYS A 233 2.73 -1.36 1.46
N ASN A 234 2.62 -2.30 2.40
CA ASN A 234 2.53 -3.74 2.11
C ASN A 234 1.07 -4.20 2.24
N CYS A 235 0.30 -3.89 1.20
CA CYS A 235 -1.15 -4.09 1.16
C CYS A 235 -1.47 -5.55 0.82
N GLY A 236 -2.41 -6.17 1.53
CA GLY A 236 -2.87 -7.54 1.24
C GLY A 236 -4.40 -7.61 1.15
N PRO A 237 -4.95 -8.69 0.54
CA PRO A 237 -6.37 -8.99 0.61
C PRO A 237 -6.89 -9.05 2.05
N GLY A 238 -8.09 -8.53 2.28
CA GLY A 238 -8.73 -8.56 3.60
C GLY A 238 -8.14 -7.61 4.65
N VAL A 239 -6.98 -7.00 4.38
CA VAL A 239 -6.27 -6.14 5.33
C VAL A 239 -6.00 -4.72 4.83
N CYS A 240 -6.25 -4.43 3.56
CA CYS A 240 -6.09 -3.11 2.96
C CYS A 240 -7.44 -2.52 2.52
N ASP A 241 -7.81 -1.38 3.12
CA ASP A 241 -9.05 -0.69 2.81
C ASP A 241 -9.10 -0.14 1.39
N ALA A 242 -7.96 0.34 0.88
CA ALA A 242 -7.92 0.87 -0.47
C ALA A 242 -8.00 -0.22 -1.54
N LEU A 243 -7.39 -1.39 -1.32
CA LEU A 243 -7.59 -2.53 -2.22
C LEU A 243 -9.05 -3.02 -2.17
N GLU A 244 -9.71 -3.02 -1.00
CA GLU A 244 -11.15 -3.29 -0.94
C GLU A 244 -11.96 -2.23 -1.71
N ALA A 245 -11.64 -0.95 -1.55
CA ALA A 245 -12.31 0.14 -2.25
C ALA A 245 -12.17 0.00 -3.79
N ALA A 246 -10.99 -0.37 -4.29
CA ALA A 246 -10.78 -0.69 -5.70
C ALA A 246 -11.69 -1.84 -6.16
N GLN A 247 -11.78 -2.92 -5.37
CA GLN A 247 -12.62 -4.07 -5.70
C GLN A 247 -14.12 -3.72 -5.71
N ILE A 248 -14.57 -2.86 -4.79
CA ILE A 248 -15.96 -2.38 -4.76
C ILE A 248 -16.25 -1.50 -5.97
N ALA A 249 -15.38 -0.53 -6.28
CA ALA A 249 -15.55 0.36 -7.42
C ALA A 249 -15.65 -0.41 -8.74
N GLY A 250 -14.82 -1.45 -8.93
CA GLY A 250 -14.89 -2.33 -10.10
C GLY A 250 -16.23 -3.09 -10.22
N ARG A 251 -16.81 -3.55 -9.11
CA ARG A 251 -18.14 -4.21 -9.12
C ARG A 251 -19.27 -3.25 -9.47
N LEU A 252 -19.12 -1.98 -9.11
CA LEU A 252 -20.11 -0.94 -9.37
C LEU A 252 -20.01 -0.34 -10.78
N GLN A 253 -19.11 -0.85 -11.64
CA GLN A 253 -18.88 -0.35 -13.01
C GLN A 253 -18.70 1.17 -13.03
N VAL A 254 -17.99 1.70 -12.04
CA VAL A 254 -17.63 3.12 -12.03
C VAL A 254 -16.50 3.30 -13.05
N ASP A 255 -16.89 3.58 -14.30
CA ASP A 255 -15.99 3.66 -15.45
C ASP A 255 -15.08 4.90 -15.41
N ASN A 256 -13.86 4.76 -14.89
CA ASN A 256 -12.74 5.72 -14.98
C ASN A 256 -12.89 7.02 -14.13
N PRO A 257 -11.83 7.61 -13.54
CA PRO A 257 -10.38 7.33 -13.68
C PRO A 257 -10.02 5.96 -13.09
N PRO A 258 -8.79 5.41 -13.31
CA PRO A 258 -8.48 4.07 -12.85
C PRO A 258 -8.82 3.94 -11.36
N GLY A 259 -9.22 2.76 -10.93
CA GLY A 259 -9.47 2.54 -9.50
C GLY A 259 -8.25 3.00 -8.69
N ILE A 260 -8.44 3.24 -7.40
CA ILE A 260 -7.40 3.72 -6.46
C ILE A 260 -6.03 3.02 -6.56
N ALA A 261 -5.94 1.83 -7.15
CA ALA A 261 -4.69 1.14 -7.46
C ALA A 261 -4.45 1.02 -8.98
N LEU A 262 -3.30 1.53 -9.44
CA LEU A 262 -2.75 1.33 -10.78
C LEU A 262 -1.87 0.07 -10.82
N ALA A 263 -1.82 -0.59 -11.98
CA ALA A 263 -0.92 -1.73 -12.20
C ALA A 263 0.56 -1.31 -12.24
N SER A 264 1.45 -2.28 -12.07
CA SER A 264 2.91 -2.06 -12.01
C SER A 264 3.57 -1.75 -13.35
N GLY A 265 2.84 -1.88 -14.46
CA GLY A 265 3.41 -1.88 -15.81
C GLY A 265 3.82 -3.27 -16.31
N TYR A 266 3.59 -4.33 -15.53
CA TYR A 266 3.89 -5.70 -15.91
C TYR A 266 2.64 -6.58 -15.85
N SER A 267 2.69 -7.69 -16.58
CA SER A 267 1.71 -8.77 -16.52
C SER A 267 2.42 -10.09 -16.23
N ALA A 268 1.77 -10.98 -15.49
CA ALA A 268 2.28 -12.34 -15.30
C ALA A 268 2.11 -13.15 -16.59
N ARG A 269 3.14 -13.93 -16.93
CA ARG A 269 3.11 -14.93 -18.01
C ARG A 269 3.44 -16.30 -17.43
N VAL A 270 2.71 -17.31 -17.89
CA VAL A 270 2.88 -18.69 -17.47
C VAL A 270 3.52 -19.52 -18.59
N ASP A 271 4.55 -20.29 -18.25
CA ASP A 271 5.04 -21.39 -19.07
C ASP A 271 4.23 -22.65 -18.77
N ARG A 272 3.42 -23.06 -19.75
CA ARG A 272 2.52 -24.22 -19.62
C ARG A 272 3.27 -25.54 -19.48
N SER A 273 4.50 -25.63 -19.99
CA SER A 273 5.31 -26.84 -19.95
C SER A 273 5.81 -27.15 -18.54
N LEU A 274 6.10 -26.11 -17.74
CA LEU A 274 6.53 -26.22 -16.35
C LEU A 274 5.36 -26.27 -15.37
N CYS A 275 4.18 -25.78 -15.76
CA CYS A 275 3.02 -25.75 -14.89
C CYS A 275 2.47 -27.16 -14.61
N ILE A 276 2.51 -27.60 -13.36
CA ILE A 276 1.95 -28.92 -12.95
C ILE A 276 0.48 -28.85 -12.50
N GLY A 277 -0.18 -27.70 -12.61
CA GLY A 277 -1.60 -27.55 -12.27
C GLY A 277 -1.96 -27.57 -10.78
N CYS A 278 -1.00 -27.32 -9.89
CA CYS A 278 -1.25 -27.39 -8.44
C CYS A 278 -2.21 -26.34 -7.86
N GLY A 279 -2.55 -25.29 -8.63
CA GLY A 279 -3.51 -24.26 -8.22
C GLY A 279 -3.04 -23.29 -7.13
N THR A 280 -1.80 -23.38 -6.63
CA THR A 280 -1.28 -22.46 -5.59
C THR A 280 -1.38 -21.00 -6.01
N CYS A 281 -1.06 -20.69 -7.27
CA CYS A 281 -1.14 -19.34 -7.85
C CYS A 281 -2.57 -18.80 -7.91
N VAL A 282 -3.57 -19.67 -8.11
CA VAL A 282 -4.99 -19.28 -8.10
C VAL A 282 -5.38 -18.84 -6.69
N LYS A 283 -4.96 -19.58 -5.66
CA LYS A 283 -5.26 -19.28 -4.26
C LYS A 283 -4.54 -18.02 -3.76
N SER A 284 -3.30 -17.79 -4.20
CA SER A 284 -2.48 -16.67 -3.71
C SER A 284 -2.74 -15.35 -4.43
N CYS A 285 -3.39 -15.35 -5.60
CA CYS A 285 -3.57 -14.13 -6.39
C CYS A 285 -4.58 -13.16 -5.73
N PRO A 286 -4.15 -11.99 -5.23
CA PRO A 286 -5.04 -11.05 -4.54
C PRO A 286 -6.08 -10.39 -5.47
N PHE A 287 -5.83 -10.46 -6.78
CA PHE A 287 -6.65 -9.86 -7.83
C PHE A 287 -7.52 -10.87 -8.56
N LYS A 288 -7.46 -12.16 -8.18
CA LYS A 288 -8.18 -13.26 -8.86
C LYS A 288 -7.91 -13.29 -10.37
N ALA A 289 -6.69 -12.95 -10.76
CA ALA A 289 -6.26 -12.85 -12.15
C ALA A 289 -5.73 -14.17 -12.72
N ILE A 290 -5.83 -15.29 -11.99
CA ILE A 290 -5.30 -16.59 -12.39
C ILE A 290 -6.39 -17.64 -12.20
N ALA A 291 -6.58 -18.49 -13.19
CA ALA A 291 -7.47 -19.65 -13.16
C ALA A 291 -6.73 -20.91 -13.65
N LEU A 292 -7.32 -22.09 -13.47
CA LEU A 292 -6.92 -23.30 -14.19
C LEU A 292 -7.84 -23.49 -15.38
N ASP A 293 -7.29 -23.88 -16.53
CA ASP A 293 -8.07 -24.24 -17.71
C ASP A 293 -8.52 -25.72 -17.69
N GLY A 294 -9.10 -26.20 -18.79
CA GLY A 294 -9.59 -27.57 -18.91
C GLY A 294 -8.50 -28.66 -18.92
N GLU A 295 -7.22 -28.28 -18.97
CA GLU A 295 -6.06 -29.17 -18.88
C GLU A 295 -5.35 -29.04 -17.51
N ASP A 296 -6.02 -28.42 -16.54
CA ASP A 296 -5.48 -28.04 -15.23
C ASP A 296 -4.24 -27.14 -15.33
N LYS A 297 -4.03 -26.42 -16.44
CA LYS A 297 -2.91 -25.49 -16.58
C LYS A 297 -3.32 -24.10 -16.12
N ALA A 298 -2.43 -23.44 -15.42
CA ALA A 298 -2.68 -22.07 -15.01
C ALA A 298 -2.78 -21.16 -16.25
N VAL A 299 -3.75 -20.23 -16.22
CA VAL A 299 -3.97 -19.19 -17.23
C VAL A 299 -4.14 -17.85 -16.54
N VAL A 300 -3.62 -16.78 -17.15
CA VAL A 300 -3.67 -15.41 -16.60
C VAL A 300 -4.75 -14.60 -17.31
N ILE A 301 -5.67 -14.04 -16.54
CA ILE A 301 -6.68 -13.09 -17.01
C ILE A 301 -6.02 -11.70 -17.00
N PHE A 302 -5.52 -11.29 -18.16
CA PHE A 302 -4.69 -10.08 -18.29
C PHE A 302 -5.36 -8.82 -17.74
N ASP A 303 -6.66 -8.63 -17.96
CA ASP A 303 -7.36 -7.42 -17.51
C ASP A 303 -7.33 -7.26 -15.99
N LEU A 304 -7.39 -8.37 -15.25
CA LEU A 304 -7.34 -8.39 -13.79
C LEU A 304 -5.91 -8.38 -13.23
N CYS A 305 -4.90 -8.75 -14.04
CA CYS A 305 -3.53 -8.83 -13.57
C CYS A 305 -2.97 -7.42 -13.28
N MET A 306 -2.43 -7.23 -12.07
CA MET A 306 -1.80 -5.96 -11.66
C MET A 306 -0.27 -6.01 -11.69
N GLY A 307 0.31 -7.16 -12.09
CA GLY A 307 1.76 -7.31 -12.21
C GLY A 307 2.53 -7.32 -10.89
N CYS A 308 1.93 -7.77 -9.80
CA CYS A 308 2.55 -7.75 -8.47
C CYS A 308 3.63 -8.82 -8.25
N GLY A 309 3.62 -9.91 -9.03
CA GLY A 309 4.64 -10.96 -8.99
C GLY A 309 4.46 -12.06 -7.93
N LEU A 310 3.43 -12.06 -7.08
CA LEU A 310 3.25 -13.12 -6.06
C LEU A 310 3.20 -14.54 -6.63
N CYS A 311 2.70 -14.70 -7.86
CA CYS A 311 2.70 -15.98 -8.56
C CYS A 311 4.09 -16.44 -9.00
N VAL A 312 5.01 -15.50 -9.25
CA VAL A 312 6.42 -15.79 -9.54
C VAL A 312 7.07 -16.34 -8.29
N ASP A 313 6.97 -15.61 -7.17
CA ASP A 313 7.59 -16.01 -5.90
C ASP A 313 7.07 -17.34 -5.35
N GLY A 314 5.77 -17.61 -5.54
CA GLY A 314 5.12 -18.79 -4.98
C GLY A 314 5.18 -20.05 -5.85
N CYS A 315 5.63 -19.96 -7.10
CA CYS A 315 5.63 -21.11 -8.00
C CYS A 315 6.89 -21.96 -7.83
N LYS A 316 6.77 -23.12 -7.18
CA LYS A 316 7.88 -24.07 -7.01
C LYS A 316 8.39 -24.71 -8.31
N GLN A 317 7.78 -24.41 -9.45
CA GLN A 317 8.18 -24.94 -10.76
C GLN A 317 8.76 -23.84 -11.65
N ASP A 318 8.88 -22.61 -11.11
CA ASP A 318 9.33 -21.43 -11.86
C ASP A 318 8.55 -21.21 -13.17
N ALA A 319 7.28 -21.65 -13.16
CA ALA A 319 6.41 -21.57 -14.33
C ALA A 319 5.88 -20.15 -14.60
N PHE A 320 6.19 -19.17 -13.76
CA PHE A 320 5.72 -17.80 -13.91
C PHE A 320 6.87 -16.81 -14.09
N SER A 321 6.66 -15.81 -14.94
CA SER A 321 7.52 -14.64 -15.10
C SER A 321 6.68 -13.36 -15.16
N LEU A 322 7.31 -12.21 -14.93
CA LEU A 322 6.70 -10.91 -15.22
C LEU A 322 7.25 -10.39 -16.55
N VAL A 323 6.35 -9.96 -17.43
CA VAL A 323 6.68 -9.35 -18.72
C VAL A 323 6.12 -7.94 -18.79
N ARG A 324 6.87 -7.02 -19.41
CA ARG A 324 6.42 -5.65 -19.64
C ARG A 324 5.11 -5.68 -20.44
N ASP A 325 4.11 -4.94 -19.97
CA ASP A 325 2.81 -4.82 -20.64
C ASP A 325 2.43 -3.35 -20.75
N GLU A 326 2.50 -2.80 -21.96
CA GLU A 326 2.22 -1.38 -22.23
C GLU A 326 0.79 -0.99 -21.86
N ARG A 327 -0.15 -1.94 -21.91
CA ARG A 327 -1.55 -1.72 -21.49
C ARG A 327 -1.68 -1.50 -19.98
N LYS A 328 -0.64 -1.83 -19.20
CA LYS A 328 -0.57 -1.66 -17.74
C LYS A 328 0.12 -0.36 -17.31
N GLY A 329 0.27 0.59 -18.24
CA GLY A 329 0.84 1.91 -17.98
C GLY A 329 2.36 1.88 -17.81
N THR A 330 2.98 3.04 -17.59
CA THR A 330 4.45 3.13 -17.40
C THR A 330 4.84 2.57 -16.03
N PRO A 331 5.91 1.76 -15.89
CA PRO A 331 6.35 1.29 -14.59
C PRO A 331 6.89 2.44 -13.74
N LEU A 332 6.78 2.32 -12.42
CA LEU A 332 7.56 3.18 -11.52
C LEU A 332 8.90 2.50 -11.28
N ASP A 333 9.80 2.60 -12.25
CA ASP A 333 11.18 2.17 -12.10
C ASP A 333 12.09 3.40 -11.98
N ILE A 334 12.53 3.67 -10.76
CA ILE A 334 13.42 4.79 -10.47
C ILE A 334 14.76 4.68 -11.21
N GLY A 335 15.23 3.46 -11.53
CA GLY A 335 16.45 3.27 -12.30
C GLY A 335 16.37 3.92 -13.67
N GLU A 336 15.26 3.71 -14.38
CA GLU A 336 15.01 4.28 -15.72
C GLU A 336 14.70 5.78 -15.70
N LEU A 337 14.20 6.31 -14.57
CA LEU A 337 13.85 7.72 -14.43
C LEU A 337 15.03 8.61 -14.01
N SER A 338 16.16 7.97 -13.71
CA SER A 338 17.32 8.63 -13.11
C SER A 338 18.58 8.56 -13.98
N SER A 339 18.45 7.99 -15.20
CA SER A 339 19.43 7.95 -16.29
C SER A 339 19.20 9.09 -17.27
#